data_AF-A0A9D1E4L8-F1
#
_entry.id   AF-A0A9D1E4L8-F1
#
_cell.length_a   1.000
_cell.length_b   1.000
_cell.length_c   1.000
_cell.angle_alpha   90.00
_cell.angle_beta   90.00
_cell.angle_gamma   90.00
#
_symmetry.space_group_name_H-M   'P 1'
#
loop_
_entity.id
_entity.type
_entity.pdbx_description
1 polymer ?
#
loop_
_entity_poly.entity_id
_entity_poly.type
_entity_poly.pdbx_seq_one_letter_code
_entity_poly.pdbx_strand_id
1 'polypeptide(L)'
;MKLFVVSDIHGSAYWAEKATEKFKKSGADMMVLLGDVYNHGPRNPFPQQYAPVKVAEILNAVADKLLVIRGNCDSEVDAMISNFDFLAENVLLNEGRRIFLTHGHIHNKNNVPHLQKGDVMLYGHFHICEIVDVKGVTCVNVGSCALPKDGNNCYCIVDNCGVGIFDFDDNVIAHHCFN
;
A
#
# COMPACT_ATOMS: atom_id res chain seq x y z
N MET A 1 -1.21 -17.23 0.85
CA MET A 1 -0.13 -16.22 0.70
C MET A 1 -0.37 -15.11 1.70
N LYS A 2 0.69 -14.57 2.31
CA LYS A 2 0.64 -13.42 3.22
C LYS A 2 1.27 -12.20 2.56
N LEU A 3 0.50 -11.10 2.49
CA LEU A 3 0.91 -9.81 1.94
C LEU A 3 1.17 -8.81 3.06
N PHE A 4 2.22 -8.01 2.89
CA PHE A 4 2.45 -6.79 3.66
C PHE A 4 2.21 -5.60 2.74
N VAL A 5 1.31 -4.70 3.11
CA VAL A 5 0.82 -3.67 2.21
C VAL A 5 1.02 -2.29 2.84
N VAL A 6 1.59 -1.37 2.06
CA VAL A 6 1.81 0.04 2.45
C VAL A 6 1.50 0.94 1.26
N SER A 7 1.32 2.23 1.53
CA SER A 7 1.04 3.24 0.50
C SER A 7 1.62 4.60 0.89
N ASP A 8 1.80 5.47 -0.11
CA ASP A 8 2.05 6.91 0.07
C ASP A 8 3.30 7.18 0.93
N ILE A 9 4.46 6.65 0.50
CA ILE A 9 5.78 6.88 1.13
C ILE A 9 6.27 8.30 0.88
N HIS A 10 5.93 8.87 -0.28
CA HIS A 10 6.21 10.26 -0.64
C HIS A 10 7.69 10.67 -0.50
N GLY A 11 8.61 9.73 -0.74
CA GLY A 11 10.05 9.99 -0.66
C GLY A 11 10.61 10.05 0.76
N SER A 12 9.86 9.65 1.78
CA SER A 12 10.37 9.54 3.16
C SER A 12 11.30 8.34 3.31
N ALA A 13 12.61 8.59 3.49
CA ALA A 13 13.55 7.52 3.79
C ALA A 13 13.25 6.85 5.14
N TYR A 14 12.84 7.64 6.14
CA TYR A 14 12.43 7.12 7.45
C TYR A 14 11.34 6.05 7.33
N TRP A 15 10.26 6.38 6.63
CA TRP A 15 9.11 5.47 6.52
C TRP A 15 9.38 4.30 5.57
N ALA A 16 10.22 4.48 4.56
CA ALA A 16 10.71 3.37 3.74
C ALA A 16 11.51 2.35 4.58
N GLU A 17 12.42 2.80 5.45
CA GLU A 17 13.17 1.93 6.36
C GLU A 17 12.22 1.22 7.33
N LYS A 18 11.32 1.95 8.00
CA LYS A 18 10.35 1.37 8.93
C LYS A 18 9.44 0.34 8.26
N ALA A 19 8.92 0.63 7.06
CA ALA A 19 8.07 -0.28 6.30
C ALA A 19 8.81 -1.55 5.90
N THR A 20 10.02 -1.44 5.38
CA THR A 20 10.82 -2.62 4.98
C THR A 20 11.29 -3.45 6.18
N GLU A 21 11.59 -2.82 7.33
CA GLU A 21 11.84 -3.54 8.58
C GLU A 21 10.62 -4.31 9.07
N LYS A 22 9.44 -3.68 9.08
CA LYS A 22 8.19 -4.34 9.48
C LYS A 22 7.79 -5.44 8.52
N PHE A 23 7.96 -5.23 7.21
CA PHE A 23 7.80 -6.28 6.21
C PHE A 23 8.65 -7.51 6.55
N LYS A 24 9.97 -7.33 6.75
CA LYS A 24 10.88 -8.43 7.12
C LYS A 24 10.46 -9.15 8.40
N LYS A 25 10.05 -8.40 9.44
CA LYS A 25 9.59 -8.97 10.73
C LYS A 25 8.25 -9.70 10.62
N SER A 26 7.36 -9.25 9.73
CA SER A 26 6.01 -9.80 9.58
C SER A 26 5.98 -11.22 9.03
N GLY A 27 7.07 -11.67 8.39
CA GLY A 27 7.13 -12.96 7.68
C GLY A 27 6.22 -13.02 6.46
N ALA A 28 5.79 -11.89 5.91
CA ALA A 28 5.00 -11.84 4.68
C ALA A 28 5.81 -12.34 3.47
N ASP A 29 5.10 -12.98 2.53
CA ASP A 29 5.68 -13.53 1.31
C ASP A 29 6.06 -12.42 0.31
N MET A 30 5.25 -11.37 0.26
CA MET A 30 5.37 -10.24 -0.67
C MET A 30 5.00 -8.91 0.00
N MET A 31 5.75 -7.87 -0.34
CA MET A 31 5.44 -6.48 -0.04
C MET A 31 4.70 -5.86 -1.23
N VAL A 32 3.58 -5.20 -0.97
CA VAL A 32 2.82 -4.43 -1.95
C VAL A 32 2.88 -2.96 -1.57
N LEU A 33 3.37 -2.13 -2.49
CA LEU A 33 3.40 -0.67 -2.34
C LEU A 33 2.39 -0.04 -3.29
N LEU A 34 1.33 0.56 -2.71
CA LEU A 34 0.20 1.08 -3.46
C LEU A 34 0.43 2.50 -3.99
N GLY A 35 1.63 2.82 -4.46
CA GLY A 35 1.95 4.07 -5.17
C GLY A 35 2.36 5.26 -4.32
N ASP A 36 2.65 6.35 -5.02
CA ASP A 36 3.17 7.61 -4.50
C ASP A 36 4.47 7.37 -3.70
N VAL A 37 5.48 6.86 -4.42
CA VAL A 37 6.70 6.28 -3.82
C VAL A 37 7.71 7.36 -3.46
N TYR A 38 8.03 8.24 -4.40
CA TYR A 38 9.17 9.16 -4.30
C TYR A 38 8.79 10.63 -4.20
N ASN A 39 7.89 11.09 -5.07
CA ASN A 39 7.51 12.49 -5.11
C ASN A 39 6.62 12.83 -3.91
N HIS A 40 6.97 13.90 -3.18
CA HIS A 40 6.17 14.33 -2.02
C HIS A 40 4.75 14.77 -2.40
N GLY A 41 4.53 15.15 -3.66
CA GLY A 41 3.26 15.68 -4.15
C GLY A 41 3.17 17.19 -3.90
N PRO A 42 2.89 18.03 -4.92
CA PRO A 42 2.91 19.50 -4.81
C PRO A 42 1.97 20.09 -3.75
N ARG A 43 0.97 19.33 -3.31
CA ARG A 43 -0.04 19.73 -2.33
C ARG A 43 0.31 19.36 -0.89
N ASN A 44 1.42 18.65 -0.68
CA ASN A 44 1.83 18.11 0.60
C ASN A 44 3.11 18.79 1.10
N PRO A 45 3.29 18.92 2.43
CA PRO A 45 4.59 19.25 3.00
C PRO A 45 5.61 18.15 2.69
N PHE A 46 6.89 18.48 2.81
CA PHE A 46 7.93 17.45 2.79
C PHE A 46 7.73 16.48 3.95
N PRO A 47 7.73 15.16 3.72
CA PRO A 47 7.65 14.20 4.81
C PRO A 47 8.96 14.13 5.59
N GLN A 48 8.91 13.45 6.74
CA GLN A 48 10.08 13.21 7.57
C GLN A 48 11.22 12.57 6.75
N GLN A 49 12.41 13.17 6.79
CA GLN A 49 13.60 12.69 6.08
C GLN A 49 13.33 12.44 4.58
N TYR A 50 12.76 13.42 3.89
CA TYR A 50 12.56 13.38 2.44
C TYR A 50 13.89 13.21 1.68
N ALA A 51 14.09 12.01 1.12
CA ALA A 51 15.29 11.63 0.37
C ALA A 51 14.95 10.53 -0.68
N PRO A 52 14.37 10.90 -1.84
CA PRO A 52 13.90 9.95 -2.85
C PRO A 52 14.93 8.91 -3.32
N VAL A 53 16.19 9.33 -3.53
CA VAL A 53 17.27 8.42 -3.94
C VAL A 53 17.52 7.36 -2.86
N LYS A 54 17.43 7.74 -1.57
CA LYS A 54 17.59 6.80 -0.46
C LYS A 54 16.42 5.83 -0.38
N VAL A 55 15.20 6.29 -0.63
CA VAL A 55 14.02 5.41 -0.75
C VAL A 55 14.23 4.38 -1.86
N ALA A 56 14.77 4.79 -3.01
CA ALA A 56 15.05 3.87 -4.11
C ALA A 56 16.07 2.80 -3.70
N GLU A 57 17.17 3.16 -3.02
CA GLU A 57 18.13 2.18 -2.48
C GLU A 57 17.46 1.15 -1.55
N ILE A 58 16.61 1.61 -0.63
CA ILE A 58 15.91 0.77 0.35
C ILE A 58 14.96 -0.20 -0.34
N LEU A 59 14.14 0.30 -1.28
CA LEU A 59 13.14 -0.51 -1.98
C LEU A 59 13.78 -1.46 -3.00
N ASN A 60 14.83 -1.01 -3.70
CA ASN A 60 15.60 -1.85 -4.63
C ASN A 60 16.23 -3.07 -3.92
N ALA A 61 16.61 -2.93 -2.64
CA ALA A 61 17.14 -4.03 -1.85
C ALA A 61 16.11 -5.13 -1.51
N VAL A 62 14.82 -4.89 -1.74
CA VAL A 62 13.73 -5.86 -1.55
C VAL A 62 12.92 -6.10 -2.83
N ALA A 63 13.43 -5.67 -3.99
CA ALA A 63 12.72 -5.68 -5.27
C ALA A 63 12.17 -7.07 -5.65
N ASP A 64 12.89 -8.16 -5.36
CA ASP A 64 12.47 -9.53 -5.66
C ASP A 64 11.16 -9.95 -4.98
N LYS A 65 10.74 -9.23 -3.93
CA LYS A 65 9.50 -9.47 -3.19
C LYS A 65 8.58 -8.26 -3.19
N LEU A 66 8.84 -7.26 -4.02
CA LEU A 66 8.10 -6.01 -4.06
C LEU A 66 7.22 -5.93 -5.31
N LEU A 67 5.93 -5.66 -5.11
CA LEU A 67 4.99 -5.31 -6.17
C LEU A 67 4.58 -3.85 -5.97
N VAL A 68 4.75 -3.02 -7.00
CA VAL A 68 4.40 -1.60 -6.93
C VAL A 68 3.25 -1.27 -7.86
N ILE A 69 2.24 -0.62 -7.31
CA ILE A 69 1.17 0.02 -8.06
C ILE A 69 1.54 1.48 -8.28
N ARG A 70 1.29 2.01 -9.47
CA ARG A 70 1.57 3.39 -9.83
C ARG A 70 0.56 4.33 -9.16
N GLY A 71 1.07 5.28 -8.40
CA GLY A 71 0.33 6.40 -7.85
C GLY A 71 0.26 7.60 -8.78
N ASN A 72 -0.55 8.59 -8.42
CA ASN A 72 -0.73 9.79 -9.24
C ASN A 72 0.47 10.75 -9.19
N CYS A 73 1.36 10.59 -8.21
CA CYS A 73 2.60 11.36 -8.11
C CYS A 73 3.79 10.67 -8.80
N ASP A 74 3.63 9.43 -9.25
CA ASP A 74 4.69 8.62 -9.86
C ASP A 74 4.81 8.86 -11.39
N SER A 75 6.05 8.93 -11.84
CA SER A 75 6.48 9.36 -13.17
C SER A 75 7.44 8.36 -13.83
N GLU A 76 7.82 8.61 -15.08
CA GLU A 76 8.79 7.78 -15.79
C GLU A 76 10.20 7.86 -15.20
N VAL A 77 10.56 9.01 -14.60
CA VAL A 77 11.87 9.19 -13.95
C VAL A 77 12.01 8.28 -12.74
N ASP A 78 10.91 8.02 -12.04
CA ASP A 78 10.87 7.13 -10.89
C ASP A 78 11.19 5.69 -11.28
N ALA A 79 10.73 5.25 -12.45
CA ALA A 79 11.06 3.93 -13.00
C ALA A 79 12.56 3.82 -13.36
N MET A 80 13.20 4.91 -13.78
CA MET A 80 14.63 4.90 -14.15
C MET A 80 15.58 4.65 -12.98
N ILE A 81 15.13 4.88 -11.74
CA ILE A 81 15.93 4.64 -10.52
C ILE A 81 15.48 3.40 -9.74
N SER A 82 14.49 2.67 -10.26
CA SER A 82 13.87 1.53 -9.59
C SER A 82 14.21 0.22 -10.29
N ASN A 83 14.51 -0.82 -9.51
CA ASN A 83 14.73 -2.19 -9.99
C ASN A 83 13.41 -3.01 -10.02
N PHE A 84 12.28 -2.32 -10.11
CA PHE A 84 10.93 -2.89 -10.07
C PHE A 84 9.99 -2.07 -10.95
N ASP A 85 8.91 -2.70 -11.40
CA ASP A 85 7.93 -2.08 -12.29
C ASP A 85 6.83 -1.35 -11.51
N PHE A 86 6.36 -0.23 -12.09
CA PHE A 86 5.19 0.50 -11.62
C PHE A 86 3.96 0.09 -12.45
N LEU A 87 3.15 -0.82 -11.91
CA LEU A 87 1.97 -1.32 -12.60
C LEU A 87 0.79 -0.38 -12.38
N ALA A 88 -0.03 -0.12 -13.40
CA ALA A 88 -1.21 0.72 -13.22
C ALA A 88 -2.17 0.13 -12.17
N GLU A 89 -2.43 -1.17 -12.29
CA GLU A 89 -3.31 -1.98 -11.45
C GLU A 89 -2.83 -3.43 -11.50
N ASN A 90 -3.21 -4.25 -10.52
CA ASN A 90 -2.92 -5.69 -10.55
C ASN A 90 -4.00 -6.48 -9.81
N VAL A 91 -4.12 -7.78 -10.09
CA VAL A 91 -5.00 -8.71 -9.39
C VAL A 91 -4.20 -9.91 -8.94
N LEU A 92 -4.18 -10.14 -7.63
CA LEU A 92 -3.63 -11.36 -7.04
C LEU A 92 -4.75 -12.34 -6.71
N LEU A 93 -4.49 -13.63 -6.87
CA LEU A 93 -5.39 -14.70 -6.42
C LEU A 93 -4.81 -15.32 -5.14
N ASN A 94 -5.55 -15.25 -4.03
CA ASN A 94 -5.18 -15.87 -2.77
C ASN A 94 -6.30 -16.79 -2.27
N GLU A 95 -6.08 -18.11 -2.26
CA GLU A 95 -7.08 -19.11 -1.86
C GLU A 95 -8.45 -18.91 -2.55
N GLY A 96 -8.43 -18.65 -3.86
CA GLY A 96 -9.63 -18.38 -4.65
C GLY A 96 -10.24 -16.99 -4.48
N ARG A 97 -9.70 -16.13 -3.59
CA ARG A 97 -10.06 -14.70 -3.48
C ARG A 97 -9.32 -13.88 -4.51
N ARG A 98 -10.00 -12.98 -5.20
CA ARG A 98 -9.32 -11.92 -5.95
C ARG A 98 -9.02 -10.76 -5.02
N ILE A 99 -7.76 -10.32 -5.02
CA ILE A 99 -7.28 -9.11 -4.36
C ILE A 99 -6.90 -8.14 -5.46
N PHE A 100 -7.76 -7.15 -5.69
CA PHE A 100 -7.55 -6.08 -6.66
C PHE A 100 -6.71 -4.98 -6.02
N LEU A 101 -5.61 -4.61 -6.69
CA LEU A 101 -4.64 -3.62 -6.23
C LEU A 101 -4.70 -2.40 -7.14
N THR A 102 -4.93 -1.23 -6.55
CA THR A 102 -4.94 0.07 -7.24
C THR A 102 -4.41 1.14 -6.30
N HIS A 103 -3.99 2.30 -6.81
CA HIS A 103 -3.54 3.38 -5.93
C HIS A 103 -4.73 4.08 -5.23
N GLY A 104 -5.88 4.24 -5.90
CA GLY A 104 -7.04 4.92 -5.31
C GLY A 104 -7.53 6.16 -6.09
N HIS A 105 -6.68 6.74 -6.94
CA HIS A 105 -7.02 7.93 -7.72
C HIS A 105 -8.05 7.67 -8.83
N ILE A 106 -8.16 6.43 -9.32
CA ILE A 106 -9.18 5.99 -10.30
C ILE A 106 -10.22 5.10 -9.60
N HIS A 107 -9.79 3.94 -9.11
CA HIS A 107 -10.65 2.95 -8.44
C HIS A 107 -10.49 3.03 -6.92
N ASN A 108 -11.62 3.16 -6.22
CA ASN A 108 -11.70 3.31 -4.76
C ASN A 108 -13.13 3.00 -4.31
N LYS A 109 -13.45 3.16 -3.02
CA LYS A 109 -14.80 2.88 -2.49
C LYS A 109 -15.96 3.56 -3.22
N ASN A 110 -15.73 4.71 -3.85
CA ASN A 110 -16.73 5.46 -4.62
C ASN A 110 -16.77 5.07 -6.10
N ASN A 111 -15.80 4.31 -6.58
CA ASN A 111 -15.66 3.86 -7.97
C ASN A 111 -15.06 2.44 -8.03
N VAL A 112 -15.76 1.47 -7.44
CA VAL A 112 -15.34 0.08 -7.40
C VAL A 112 -15.45 -0.53 -8.81
N PRO A 113 -14.40 -1.19 -9.35
CA PRO A 113 -14.47 -1.88 -10.64
C PRO A 113 -15.37 -3.12 -10.55
N HIS A 114 -15.52 -3.88 -11.65
CA HIS A 114 -16.36 -5.08 -11.69
C HIS A 114 -15.77 -6.24 -10.86
N LEU A 115 -15.89 -6.14 -9.54
CA LEU A 115 -15.52 -7.15 -8.54
C LEU A 115 -16.75 -7.93 -8.09
N GLN A 116 -16.52 -9.13 -7.59
CA GLN A 116 -17.55 -10.04 -7.09
C GLN A 116 -17.62 -9.99 -5.57
N LYS A 117 -18.75 -10.41 -5.02
CA LYS A 117 -18.91 -10.58 -3.57
C LYS A 117 -17.82 -11.51 -3.03
N GLY A 118 -17.14 -11.08 -1.98
CA GLY A 118 -16.03 -11.80 -1.34
C GLY A 118 -14.65 -11.39 -1.86
N ASP A 119 -14.56 -10.61 -2.94
CA ASP A 119 -13.29 -10.03 -3.38
C ASP A 119 -12.85 -8.89 -2.45
N VAL A 120 -11.55 -8.59 -2.51
CA VAL A 120 -10.90 -7.51 -1.77
C VAL A 120 -10.35 -6.50 -2.74
N MET A 121 -10.50 -5.21 -2.44
CA MET A 121 -9.82 -4.12 -3.13
C MET A 121 -8.93 -3.39 -2.13
N LEU A 122 -7.62 -3.32 -2.41
CA LEU A 122 -6.65 -2.57 -1.63
C LEU A 122 -6.25 -1.29 -2.37
N TYR A 123 -6.28 -0.16 -1.68
CA TYR A 123 -5.88 1.14 -2.23
C TYR A 123 -5.31 2.07 -1.14
N GLY A 124 -4.73 3.20 -1.56
CA GLY A 124 -4.19 4.27 -0.73
C GLY A 124 -4.78 5.62 -1.10
N HIS A 125 -3.93 6.60 -1.48
CA HIS A 125 -4.26 7.91 -2.07
C HIS A 125 -4.94 8.92 -1.14
N PHE A 126 -5.90 8.49 -0.30
CA PHE A 126 -6.63 9.41 0.58
C PHE A 126 -5.93 9.67 1.91
N HIS A 127 -4.91 8.88 2.25
CA HIS A 127 -4.12 8.98 3.49
C HIS A 127 -4.95 8.80 4.78
N ILE A 128 -5.98 7.97 4.71
CA ILE A 128 -6.82 7.58 5.85
C ILE A 128 -6.95 6.07 5.90
N CYS A 129 -6.90 5.48 7.09
CA CYS A 129 -6.99 4.05 7.30
C CYS A 129 -8.47 3.65 7.41
N GLU A 130 -8.97 2.79 6.51
CA GLU A 130 -10.40 2.44 6.47
C GLU A 130 -10.63 1.04 5.87
N ILE A 131 -11.57 0.29 6.44
CA ILE A 131 -12.13 -0.93 5.83
C ILE A 131 -13.65 -0.75 5.73
N VAL A 132 -14.20 -0.89 4.51
CA VAL A 132 -15.64 -0.79 4.27
C VAL A 132 -16.12 -1.89 3.32
N ASP A 133 -17.31 -2.43 3.58
CA ASP A 133 -18.01 -3.29 2.63
C ASP A 133 -18.76 -2.42 1.61
N VAL A 134 -18.47 -2.63 0.32
CA VAL A 134 -19.21 -2.01 -0.78
C VAL A 134 -19.82 -3.12 -1.62
N LYS A 135 -21.12 -3.37 -1.41
CA LYS A 135 -21.90 -4.38 -2.14
C LYS A 135 -21.27 -5.79 -2.06
N GLY A 136 -20.69 -6.15 -0.91
CA GLY A 136 -20.03 -7.43 -0.69
C GLY A 136 -18.55 -7.49 -1.08
N VAL A 137 -17.95 -6.37 -1.51
CA VAL A 137 -16.50 -6.24 -1.76
C VAL A 137 -15.85 -5.55 -0.56
N THR A 138 -14.82 -6.16 0.02
CA THR A 138 -14.05 -5.55 1.10
C THR A 138 -13.09 -4.51 0.52
N CYS A 139 -13.43 -3.24 0.64
CA CYS A 139 -12.61 -2.13 0.18
C CYS A 139 -11.74 -1.62 1.33
N VAL A 140 -10.43 -1.64 1.15
CA VAL A 140 -9.43 -1.33 2.18
C VAL A 140 -8.58 -0.16 1.71
N ASN A 141 -8.73 0.97 2.38
CA ASN A 141 -7.76 2.05 2.29
C ASN A 141 -6.69 1.82 3.34
N VAL A 142 -5.46 1.54 2.90
CA VAL A 142 -4.33 1.23 3.79
C VAL A 142 -3.86 2.47 4.56
N GLY A 143 -4.28 3.67 4.14
CA GLY A 143 -3.79 4.93 4.69
C GLY A 143 -2.44 5.30 4.10
N SER A 144 -1.77 6.28 4.73
CA SER A 144 -0.42 6.70 4.33
C SER A 144 0.57 6.29 5.40
N CYS A 145 1.68 5.68 4.99
CA CYS A 145 2.76 5.38 5.92
C CYS A 145 3.55 6.64 6.30
N ALA A 146 3.53 7.72 5.51
CA ALA A 146 4.36 8.90 5.75
C ALA A 146 3.59 10.20 6.07
N LEU A 147 2.40 10.38 5.50
CA LEU A 147 1.63 11.63 5.56
C LEU A 147 0.15 11.39 5.94
N PRO A 148 -0.15 10.76 7.09
CA PRO A 148 -1.53 10.45 7.46
C PRO A 148 -2.37 11.70 7.69
N LYS A 149 -3.63 11.66 7.27
CA LYS A 149 -4.61 12.75 7.50
C LYS A 149 -5.52 12.47 8.69
N ASP A 150 -5.59 11.22 9.14
CA ASP A 150 -6.33 10.77 10.32
C ASP A 150 -5.43 10.59 11.56
N GLY A 151 -4.15 10.89 11.42
CA GLY A 151 -3.15 10.79 12.49
C GLY A 151 -2.48 9.42 12.63
N ASN A 152 -2.83 8.43 11.79
CA ASN A 152 -2.30 7.07 11.90
C ASN A 152 -1.36 6.73 10.73
N ASN A 153 -0.06 6.62 10.98
CA ASN A 153 0.85 5.98 10.03
C ASN A 153 0.56 4.47 10.04
N CYS A 154 -0.03 3.95 8.97
CA CYS A 154 -0.52 2.58 8.93
C CYS A 154 0.25 1.69 7.94
N TYR A 155 0.20 0.39 8.18
CA TYR A 155 0.41 -0.66 7.19
C TYR A 155 -0.74 -1.68 7.28
N CYS A 156 -0.82 -2.57 6.31
CA CYS A 156 -1.85 -3.59 6.24
C CYS A 156 -1.24 -4.98 6.06
N ILE A 157 -1.85 -5.98 6.70
CA ILE A 157 -1.56 -7.40 6.46
C ILE A 157 -2.79 -8.03 5.84
N VAL A 158 -2.56 -8.79 4.77
CA VAL A 158 -3.59 -9.67 4.18
C VAL A 158 -3.08 -11.09 4.17
N ASP A 159 -3.87 -12.02 4.67
CA ASP A 159 -3.55 -13.45 4.61
C ASP A 159 -4.80 -14.27 4.30
N ASN A 160 -4.76 -15.57 4.56
CA ASN A 160 -5.87 -16.47 4.28
C ASN A 160 -7.06 -16.27 5.25
N CYS A 161 -6.82 -15.64 6.41
CA CYS A 161 -7.82 -15.44 7.45
C CYS A 161 -8.56 -14.10 7.29
N GLY A 162 -7.91 -13.09 6.71
CA GLY A 162 -8.53 -11.78 6.59
C GLY A 162 -7.59 -10.67 6.16
N VAL A 163 -8.05 -9.45 6.41
CA VAL A 163 -7.30 -8.22 6.24
C VAL A 163 -7.31 -7.42 7.55
N GLY A 164 -6.14 -6.92 7.95
CA GLY A 164 -5.98 -6.03 9.10
C GLY A 164 -5.16 -4.81 8.75
N ILE A 165 -5.53 -3.65 9.29
CA ILE A 165 -4.74 -2.41 9.28
C ILE A 165 -4.18 -2.19 10.68
N PHE A 166 -2.90 -1.88 10.74
CA PHE A 166 -2.14 -1.70 11.96
C PHE A 166 -1.36 -0.40 11.90
N ASP A 167 -1.12 0.23 13.05
CA ASP A 167 -0.08 1.25 13.15
C ASP A 167 1.32 0.60 13.24
N PHE A 168 2.37 1.41 13.19
CA PHE A 168 3.75 0.91 13.26
C PHE A 168 4.19 0.42 14.66
N ASP A 169 3.35 0.61 15.68
CA ASP A 169 3.49 0.03 17.03
C ASP A 169 2.73 -1.30 17.17
N ASP A 170 2.22 -1.85 16.06
CA ASP A 170 1.46 -3.11 15.94
C ASP A 170 0.06 -3.08 16.60
N ASN A 171 -0.48 -1.90 16.91
CA ASN A 171 -1.87 -1.78 17.37
C ASN A 171 -2.84 -1.95 16.20
N VAL A 172 -3.95 -2.64 16.45
CA VAL A 172 -5.01 -2.85 15.44
C VAL A 172 -5.84 -1.59 15.27
N ILE A 173 -5.85 -1.04 14.05
CA ILE A 173 -6.70 0.11 13.66
C ILE A 173 -8.04 -0.38 13.14
N ALA A 174 -8.03 -1.37 12.25
CA ALA A 174 -9.23 -1.98 11.68
C ALA A 174 -8.93 -3.43 11.25
N HIS A 175 -9.93 -4.30 11.24
CA HIS A 175 -9.78 -5.65 10.72
C HIS A 175 -11.08 -6.19 10.13
N HIS A 176 -10.95 -7.14 9.21
CA HIS A 176 -12.06 -7.89 8.64
C HIS A 176 -11.61 -9.33 8.36
N CYS A 177 -12.30 -10.29 8.97
CA CYS A 177 -12.06 -11.71 8.74
C CYS A 177 -12.80 -12.15 7.47
N PHE A 178 -12.14 -12.96 6.66
CA PHE A 178 -12.80 -13.64 5.55
C PHE A 178 -13.67 -14.78 6.08
N ASN A 179 -14.85 -14.92 5.48
CA ASN A 179 -15.71 -16.09 5.69
C ASN A 179 -15.22 -17.30 4.91
#